data_AF-A0A2R8AZ58-F1
#
_entry.id   AF-A0A2R8AZ58-F1
#
_cell.length_a   1.000
_cell.length_b   1.000
_cell.length_c   1.000
_cell.angle_alpha   90.00
_cell.angle_beta   90.00
_cell.angle_gamma   90.00
#
_symmetry.space_group_name_H-M   'P 1'
#
loop_
_entity.id
_entity.type
_entity.pdbx_description
1 polymer ?
#
loop_
_entity_poly.entity_id
_entity_poly.type
_entity_poly.pdbx_seq_one_letter_code
_entity_poly.pdbx_strand_id
1 'polypeptide(L)' 'MWSESKRNWPATLALLKRRFPRLDQVALQTPPDRIEDLAHHLAQLHDLTPSEAQQACDECFDGPRR' A
#
# COMPACT_ATOMS: atom_id res chain seq x y z
N MET A 1 -12.90 -5.11 1.06
CA MET A 1 -11.82 -4.10 0.95
C MET A 1 -10.44 -4.72 0.71
N TRP A 2 -9.66 -5.20 1.70
CA TRP A 2 -8.30 -5.75 1.40
C TRP A 2 -8.32 -6.95 0.43
N SER A 3 -9.25 -7.89 0.60
CA SER A 3 -9.39 -9.04 -0.31
C SER A 3 -9.72 -8.65 -1.76
N GLU A 4 -10.35 -7.51 -1.99
CA GLU A 4 -10.63 -6.97 -3.34
C GLU A 4 -9.38 -6.29 -3.91
N SER A 5 -8.63 -5.56 -3.08
CA SER A 5 -7.31 -5.02 -3.45
C SER A 5 -6.34 -6.12 -3.86
N LYS A 6 -6.38 -7.29 -3.21
CA LYS A 6 -5.60 -8.47 -3.64
C LYS A 6 -6.02 -9.00 -5.01
N ARG A 7 -7.33 -9.03 -5.31
CA ARG A 7 -7.83 -9.49 -6.62
C ARG A 7 -7.39 -8.58 -7.77
N ASN A 8 -7.36 -7.27 -7.53
CA ASN A 8 -6.92 -6.26 -8.49
C ASN A 8 -5.52 -5.70 -8.16
N TRP A 9 -4.65 -6.54 -7.58
CA TRP A 9 -3.35 -6.12 -7.07
C TRP A 9 -2.49 -5.35 -8.09
N PRO A 10 -2.43 -5.72 -9.38
CA PRO A 10 -1.64 -4.95 -10.36
C PRO A 10 -2.10 -3.49 -10.49
N ALA A 11 -3.40 -3.23 -10.47
CA ALA A 11 -3.96 -1.88 -10.56
C ALA A 11 -3.73 -1.10 -9.26
N THR A 12 -3.93 -1.77 -8.12
CA THR A 12 -3.63 -1.25 -6.80
C THR A 12 -2.16 -0.88 -6.64
N LEU A 13 -1.25 -1.73 -7.09
CA LEU A 13 0.19 -1.50 -7.04
C LEU A 13 0.61 -0.30 -7.90
N ALA A 14 -0.05 -0.10 -9.05
CA ALA A 14 0.16 1.09 -9.87
C ALA A 14 -0.29 2.37 -9.15
N LEU A 15 -1.40 2.34 -8.40
CA LEU A 15 -1.85 3.46 -7.57
C LEU A 15 -0.88 3.74 -6.41
N LEU A 16 -0.46 2.68 -5.70
CA LEU A 16 0.52 2.78 -4.62
C LEU A 16 1.83 3.36 -5.14
N LYS A 17 2.34 2.91 -6.29
CA LYS A 17 3.57 3.44 -6.89
C LYS A 17 3.46 4.93 -7.28
N ARG A 18 2.28 5.39 -7.69
CA ARG A 18 2.04 6.83 -7.94
C ARG A 18 2.10 7.66 -6.67
N ARG A 19 1.63 7.12 -5.54
CA ARG A 19 1.66 7.79 -4.23
C ARG A 19 3.02 7.67 -3.54
N PHE A 20 3.66 6.52 -3.72
CA PHE A 20 4.91 6.09 -3.10
C PHE A 20 5.93 5.76 -4.19
N PRO A 21 6.66 6.75 -4.73
CA PRO A 21 7.57 6.53 -5.85
C PRO A 21 8.80 5.68 -5.51
N ARG A 22 9.11 5.50 -4.21
CA ARG A 22 10.18 4.63 -3.72
C ARG A 22 9.73 3.19 -3.49
N LEU A 23 8.44 2.89 -3.70
CA LEU A 23 7.91 1.55 -3.58
C LEU A 23 8.57 0.62 -4.60
N ASP A 24 9.18 -0.46 -4.12
CA ASP A 24 9.72 -1.48 -5.00
C ASP A 24 8.59 -2.38 -5.52
N GLN A 25 8.22 -2.14 -6.77
CA GLN A 25 7.20 -2.92 -7.47
C GLN A 25 7.62 -4.39 -7.65
N VAL A 26 8.92 -4.68 -7.72
CA VAL A 26 9.42 -6.04 -7.87
C VAL A 26 9.27 -6.82 -6.56
N ALA A 27 9.56 -6.17 -5.42
CA ALA A 27 9.38 -6.73 -4.09
C ALA A 27 7.89 -6.98 -3.75
N LEU A 28 7.00 -6.13 -4.27
CA LEU A 28 5.55 -6.22 -4.07
C LEU A 28 4.80 -6.80 -5.28
N GLN A 29 5.43 -7.68 -6.08
CA GLN A 29 4.74 -8.38 -7.17
C GLN A 29 3.53 -9.19 -6.68
N THR A 30 3.65 -9.78 -5.50
CA THR A 30 2.55 -10.47 -4.82
C THR A 30 2.00 -9.60 -3.69
N PRO A 31 0.66 -9.53 -3.54
CA PRO A 31 0.08 -8.80 -2.42
C PRO A 31 0.46 -9.49 -1.10
N PRO A 32 0.81 -8.73 -0.06
CA PRO A 32 1.00 -9.30 1.26
C PRO A 32 -0.31 -9.89 1.81
N ASP A 33 -0.18 -10.79 2.78
CA ASP A 33 -1.36 -11.41 3.38
C ASP A 33 -2.18 -10.40 4.16
N ARG A 34 -1.52 -9.47 4.84
CA ARG A 34 -2.18 -8.44 5.63
C ARG A 34 -1.76 -7.05 5.18
N ILE A 35 -2.69 -6.10 5.33
CA ILE A 35 -2.43 -4.69 5.03
C ILE A 35 -1.39 -4.09 5.99
N GLU A 36 -1.28 -4.62 7.20
CA GLU A 36 -0.30 -4.19 8.19
C GLU A 36 1.14 -4.47 7.70
N ASP A 37 1.37 -5.59 7.00
CA ASP A 37 2.68 -5.92 6.41
C ASP A 37 3.05 -4.93 5.31
N LEU A 38 2.07 -4.52 4.49
CA LEU A 38 2.26 -3.49 3.47
C LEU A 38 2.60 -2.14 4.12
N ALA A 39 1.84 -1.75 5.15
CA ALA A 39 2.07 -0.51 5.89
C ALA A 39 3.46 -0.52 6.53
N HIS A 40 3.89 -1.64 7.10
CA HIS A 40 5.23 -1.76 7.69
C HIS A 40 6.33 -1.60 6.64
N HIS A 41 6.16 -2.21 5.46
CA HIS A 41 7.11 -2.08 4.36
C HIS A 41 7.19 -0.62 3.85
N LEU A 42 6.05 0.06 3.73
CA LEU A 42 5.97 1.47 3.38
C LEU A 42 6.64 2.36 4.43
N ALA A 43 6.41 2.09 5.71
CA ALA A 43 7.03 2.80 6.82
C ALA A 43 8.56 2.77 6.73
N GLN A 44 9.13 1.59 6.49
CA GLN A 44 10.57 1.43 6.34
C GLN A 44 11.14 2.15 5.10
N LEU A 45 10.43 2.13 3.98
CA LEU A 45 10.90 2.74 2.72
C LEU A 45 10.78 4.28 2.69
N HIS A 46 9.80 4.82 3.40
CA HIS A 46 9.46 6.25 3.36
C HIS A 46 9.78 7.00 4.66
N ASP A 47 10.41 6.34 5.63
CA ASP A 47 10.71 6.91 6.95
C ASP A 47 9.44 7.43 7.65
N LEU A 48 8.34 6.68 7.51
CA LEU A 48 7.06 6.99 8.14
C LEU A 48 6.93 6.24 9.47
N THR A 49 6.16 6.80 10.39
CA THR A 49 5.73 6.06 11.57
C THR A 49 4.73 4.95 11.16
N PRO A 50 4.58 3.89 11.97
CA PRO A 50 3.61 2.83 11.69
C PRO A 50 2.18 3.35 11.48
N SER A 51 1.78 4.35 12.26
CA SER A 51 0.46 4.98 12.18
C SER A 51 0.28 5.77 10.87
N GLU A 52 1.29 6.53 10.43
CA GLU A 52 1.24 7.26 9.16
C GLU A 52 1.19 6.31 7.97
N ALA A 53 1.99 5.24 7.99
CA ALA A 53 1.97 4.26 6.92
C ALA A 53 0.64 3.50 6.83
N GLN A 54 0.05 3.18 7.99
CA GLN A 54 -1.27 2.55 8.05
C GLN A 54 -2.36 3.49 7.53
N GLN A 55 -2.35 4.76 7.95
CA GLN A 55 -3.30 5.75 7.43
C GLN A 55 -3.15 5.95 5.92
N ALA A 56 -1.92 6.01 5.42
CA ALA A 56 -1.68 6.21 3.99
C ALA A 56 -2.06 4.98 3.14
N CYS A 57 -1.93 3.78 3.71
CA CYS A 57 -2.55 2.57 3.16
C CYS A 57 -4.07 2.74 3.11
N ASP A 58 -4.72 3.02 4.24
CA ASP A 58 -6.18 3.16 4.30
C ASP A 58 -6.70 4.22 3.32
N GLU A 59 -6.04 5.38 3.19
CA GLU A 59 -6.37 6.40 2.18
C GLU A 59 -6.25 5.88 0.73
N CYS A 60 -5.27 5.01 0.44
CA CYS A 60 -5.12 4.40 -0.87
C CYS A 60 -6.21 3.36 -1.18
N PHE A 61 -6.79 2.70 -0.17
CA PHE A 61 -7.75 1.61 -0.34
C PHE A 61 -9.22 1.99 -0.09
N ASP A 62 -9.50 2.94 0.80
CA ASP A 62 -10.83 3.51 1.07
C ASP A 62 -11.25 4.48 -0.05
N GLY A 63 -10.30 4.85 -0.92
CA GLY A 63 -10.47 5.90 -1.93
C GLY A 63 -10.43 7.29 -1.28
N PRO A 64 -10.23 8.36 -2.06
CA PRO A 64 -10.39 9.70 -1.52
C PRO A 64 -11.85 9.84 -1.06
N ARG A 65 -12.10 9.86 0.24
CA ARG A 65 -13.37 10.36 0.77
C ARG A 65 -13.49 11.81 0.33
N ARG A 66 -14.19 12.04 -0.77
CA ARG A 66 -14.65 13.35 -1.23
C ARG A 66 -16.10 13.53 -0.85
#